data_AF-A0A972G9M2-F1
#
_entry.id   AF-A0A972G9M2-F1
#
_cell.length_a   1.000
_cell.length_b   1.000
_cell.length_c   1.000
_cell.angle_alpha   90.00
_cell.angle_beta   90.00
_cell.angle_gamma   90.00
#
_symmetry.space_group_name_H-M   'P 1'
#
loop_
_entity.id
_entity.type
_entity.pdbx_description
1 polymer ?
#
loop_
_entity_poly.entity_id
_entity_poly.type
_entity_poly.pdbx_seq_one_letter_code
_entity_poly.pdbx_strand_id
1 'polypeptide(L)'
;MLTVGAAQEARAILTCVNARPDCLPFRDYTLDSLRSARTRIGHMPGVNFDVLKLANVDYDRLITDCQKRELMLARGHQLDLITYTSDGRQHISRANIGGRQQTPVASDGVIGDGMWGNVPSGETYIALIEGSTEGSVVINGSFDNWIVDSEDYIVLHFSNGHVAAIEPADGQATRWLCETQTIPAQKRGDTNWSNLAEIGIGVNPAVSHLTGNMLFDEKAATTAHIAFGSNTSMGGTIESVIHCNMVIKRPSIVIDGHLVFDQGNLNFDETVWRKNFQQITPADNSIKTQSLIARSGVQAHMDQDRLQRVLRAESGRISSCFIGDDETARLAAVVYDHVPESGDVIDIGLLTRCVSLPPNVVQGILHVLNAYELITLRVPDHRENDHE
;
A
#
# COMPACT_ATOMS: atom_id res chain seq x y z
N MET A 1 1.66 -35.58 8.59
CA MET A 1 0.72 -35.58 9.74
C MET A 1 1.34 -34.98 11.00
N LEU A 2 2.52 -35.41 11.46
CA LEU A 2 3.15 -34.86 12.68
C LEU A 2 3.46 -33.35 12.62
N THR A 3 3.84 -32.82 11.46
CA THR A 3 4.12 -31.39 11.25
C THR A 3 2.88 -30.49 11.24
N VAL A 4 1.73 -30.99 10.79
CA VAL A 4 0.48 -30.20 10.75
C VAL A 4 -0.13 -30.09 12.14
N GLY A 5 -0.12 -31.17 12.93
CA GLY A 5 -0.61 -31.14 14.32
C GLY A 5 0.20 -30.18 15.20
N ALA A 6 1.54 -30.25 15.12
CA ALA A 6 2.41 -29.32 15.86
C ALA A 6 2.23 -27.85 15.42
N ALA A 7 1.98 -27.61 14.12
CA ALA A 7 1.72 -26.28 13.61
C ALA A 7 0.37 -25.71 14.05
N GLN A 8 -0.66 -26.55 14.21
CA GLN A 8 -1.97 -26.14 14.72
C GLN A 8 -1.92 -25.72 16.19
N GLU A 9 -0.99 -26.27 16.97
CA GLU A 9 -0.75 -25.89 18.37
C GLU A 9 0.15 -24.64 18.50
N ALA A 10 0.92 -24.31 17.47
CA ALA A 10 1.84 -23.19 17.50
C ALA A 10 1.11 -21.84 17.36
N ARG A 11 1.41 -20.91 18.27
CA ARG A 11 0.94 -19.51 18.17
C ARG A 11 1.70 -18.72 17.11
N ALA A 12 2.97 -19.04 16.91
CA ALA A 12 3.82 -18.43 15.90
C ALA A 12 4.71 -19.49 15.23
N ILE A 13 4.89 -19.38 13.92
CA ILE A 13 5.74 -20.25 13.11
C ILE A 13 6.69 -19.37 12.31
N LEU A 14 7.98 -19.69 12.33
CA LEU A 14 8.95 -19.11 11.42
C LEU A 14 9.33 -20.18 10.39
N THR A 15 9.03 -19.92 9.12
CA THR A 15 9.33 -20.85 8.03
C THR A 15 10.67 -20.50 7.39
N CYS A 16 11.64 -21.41 7.55
CA CYS A 16 13.00 -21.28 7.06
C CYS A 16 13.23 -22.31 5.94
N VAL A 17 12.79 -21.97 4.74
CA VAL A 17 12.72 -22.89 3.59
C VAL A 17 13.62 -22.42 2.46
N ASN A 18 13.84 -23.23 1.42
CA ASN A 18 14.69 -22.84 0.30
C ASN A 18 13.99 -21.80 -0.59
N ALA A 19 14.73 -20.80 -1.09
CA ALA A 19 14.22 -19.76 -1.99
C ALA A 19 14.22 -20.15 -3.48
N ARG A 20 14.76 -21.32 -3.86
CA ARG A 20 14.79 -21.75 -5.26
C ARG A 20 13.37 -21.77 -5.87
N PRO A 21 13.20 -21.40 -7.15
CA PRO A 21 11.89 -21.36 -7.81
C PRO A 21 11.14 -22.70 -7.80
N ASP A 22 11.84 -23.83 -7.88
CA ASP A 22 11.25 -25.19 -7.81
C ASP A 22 10.59 -25.49 -6.47
N CYS A 23 10.91 -24.73 -5.43
CA CYS A 23 10.37 -24.88 -4.08
C CYS A 23 9.10 -24.03 -3.85
N LEU A 24 8.70 -23.17 -4.81
CA LEU A 24 7.52 -22.30 -4.67
C LEU A 24 6.23 -23.08 -4.34
N PRO A 25 5.87 -24.19 -5.03
CA PRO A 25 4.67 -24.94 -4.67
C PRO A 25 4.68 -25.49 -3.24
N PHE A 26 5.86 -25.85 -2.72
CA PHE A 26 6.01 -26.30 -1.34
C PHE A 26 5.87 -25.14 -0.35
N ARG A 27 6.38 -23.96 -0.69
CA ARG A 27 6.23 -22.73 0.11
C ARG A 27 4.77 -22.33 0.22
N ASP A 28 4.05 -22.27 -0.89
CA ASP A 28 2.64 -21.92 -0.93
C ASP A 28 1.82 -22.92 -0.12
N TYR A 29 2.05 -24.22 -0.33
CA TYR A 29 1.44 -25.27 0.48
C TYR A 29 1.71 -25.11 1.98
N THR A 30 2.93 -24.72 2.36
CA THR A 30 3.31 -24.50 3.75
C THR A 30 2.57 -23.29 4.34
N LEU A 31 2.50 -22.17 3.62
CA LEU A 31 1.78 -20.99 4.09
C LEU A 31 0.28 -21.27 4.25
N ASP A 32 -0.32 -21.99 3.30
CA ASP A 32 -1.74 -22.32 3.34
C ASP A 32 -2.08 -23.38 4.40
N SER A 33 -1.30 -24.46 4.47
CA SER A 33 -1.62 -25.62 5.32
C SER A 33 -1.34 -25.37 6.80
N LEU A 34 -0.41 -24.47 7.12
CA LEU A 34 -0.06 -24.13 8.50
C LEU A 34 -0.89 -22.96 9.05
N ARG A 35 -1.62 -22.24 8.19
CA ARG A 35 -2.45 -21.11 8.60
C ARG A 35 -3.68 -21.60 9.35
N SER A 36 -3.88 -21.06 10.54
CA SER A 36 -5.10 -21.20 11.34
C SER A 36 -5.56 -19.81 11.77
N ALA A 37 -6.79 -19.65 12.26
CA ALA A 37 -7.29 -18.36 12.75
C ALA A 37 -6.46 -17.74 13.90
N ARG A 38 -5.51 -18.48 14.49
CA ARG A 38 -4.67 -18.03 15.61
C ARG A 38 -3.17 -18.07 15.34
N THR A 39 -2.74 -18.69 14.25
CA THR A 39 -1.31 -18.88 13.95
C THR A 39 -0.77 -17.65 13.23
N ARG A 40 0.41 -17.17 13.65
CA ARG A 40 1.17 -16.09 12.99
C ARG A 40 2.34 -16.70 12.26
N ILE A 41 2.50 -16.44 10.96
CA ILE A 41 3.57 -17.08 10.16
C ILE A 41 4.56 -16.05 9.62
N GLY A 42 5.80 -16.09 10.10
CA GLY A 42 6.92 -15.41 9.46
C GLY A 42 7.48 -16.28 8.33
N HIS A 43 7.64 -15.71 7.13
CA HIS A 43 8.16 -16.41 5.96
C HIS A 43 9.56 -15.92 5.59
N MET A 44 10.55 -16.83 5.61
CA MET A 44 11.96 -16.54 5.36
C MET A 44 12.59 -17.52 4.36
N PRO A 45 12.15 -17.54 3.10
CA PRO A 45 12.77 -18.38 2.09
C PRO A 45 14.22 -17.91 1.83
N GLY A 46 15.16 -18.86 1.80
CA GLY A 46 16.58 -18.59 1.58
C GLY A 46 17.30 -18.01 2.79
N VAL A 47 16.74 -18.15 4.00
CA VAL A 47 17.33 -17.60 5.22
C VAL A 47 18.77 -18.08 5.45
N ASN A 48 19.61 -17.14 5.82
CA ASN A 48 20.95 -17.35 6.35
C ASN A 48 21.21 -16.32 7.46
N PHE A 49 22.38 -16.35 8.08
CA PHE A 49 22.70 -15.43 9.17
C PHE A 49 22.70 -13.96 8.76
N ASP A 50 22.98 -13.64 7.50
CA ASP A 50 22.94 -12.25 7.03
C ASP A 50 21.51 -11.77 6.86
N VAL A 51 20.62 -12.62 6.34
CA VAL A 51 19.18 -12.35 6.27
C VAL A 51 18.57 -12.11 7.65
N LEU A 52 18.96 -12.91 8.66
CA LEU A 52 18.48 -12.73 10.03
C LEU A 52 18.89 -11.36 10.60
N LYS A 53 20.05 -10.83 10.24
CA LYS A 53 20.46 -9.48 10.66
C LYS A 53 19.56 -8.40 10.07
N LEU A 54 19.00 -8.62 8.88
CA LEU A 54 18.06 -7.67 8.24
C LEU A 54 16.74 -7.55 9.00
N ALA A 55 16.39 -8.54 9.83
CA ALA A 55 15.21 -8.50 10.68
C ALA A 55 15.46 -7.81 12.03
N ASN A 56 16.73 -7.56 12.39
CA ASN A 56 17.08 -6.90 13.64
C ASN A 56 17.06 -5.37 13.49
N VAL A 57 15.85 -4.80 13.48
CA VAL A 57 15.61 -3.37 13.28
C VAL A 57 14.77 -2.78 14.42
N ASP A 58 14.74 -1.45 14.49
CA ASP A 58 13.79 -0.72 15.33
C ASP A 58 12.40 -0.83 14.70
N TYR A 59 11.56 -1.72 15.24
CA TYR A 59 10.22 -1.99 14.71
C TYR A 59 9.26 -0.82 14.93
N ASP A 60 9.39 -0.04 16.01
CA ASP A 60 8.51 1.11 16.24
C ASP A 60 8.73 2.17 15.15
N ARG A 61 10.00 2.39 14.78
CA ARG A 61 10.36 3.22 13.63
C ARG A 61 9.90 2.61 12.31
N LEU A 62 10.11 1.31 12.09
CA LEU A 62 9.71 0.61 10.86
C LEU A 62 8.19 0.75 10.62
N ILE A 63 7.38 0.50 11.66
CA ILE A 63 5.92 0.66 11.65
C ILE A 63 5.55 2.10 11.31
N THR A 64 6.14 3.07 12.00
CA THR A 64 5.86 4.50 11.76
C THR A 64 6.16 4.90 10.32
N ASP A 65 7.31 4.46 9.78
CA ASP A 65 7.73 4.81 8.42
C ASP A 65 6.91 4.09 7.34
N CYS A 66 6.43 2.87 7.61
CA CYS A 66 5.44 2.17 6.77
C CYS A 66 4.09 2.89 6.78
N GLN A 67 3.58 3.29 7.94
CA GLN A 67 2.29 3.98 8.09
C GLN A 67 2.25 5.34 7.40
N LYS A 68 3.36 6.10 7.42
CA LYS A 68 3.46 7.36 6.66
C LYS A 68 3.27 7.11 5.16
N ARG A 69 3.93 6.10 4.60
CA ARG A 69 3.80 5.70 3.19
C ARG A 69 2.41 5.19 2.87
N GLU A 70 1.85 4.37 3.76
CA GLU A 70 0.52 3.80 3.62
C GLU A 70 -0.54 4.91 3.55
N LEU A 71 -0.42 5.94 4.40
CA LEU A 71 -1.31 7.09 4.37
C LEU A 71 -1.23 7.87 3.05
N MET A 72 -0.02 8.11 2.53
CA MET A 72 0.17 8.82 1.26
C MET A 72 -0.38 8.02 0.08
N LEU A 73 -0.04 6.73 -0.01
CA LEU A 73 -0.50 5.84 -1.08
C LEU A 73 -2.02 5.61 -1.02
N ALA A 74 -2.60 5.47 0.18
CA ALA A 74 -4.04 5.29 0.32
C ALA A 74 -4.80 6.53 -0.12
N ARG A 75 -4.29 7.74 0.17
CA ARG A 75 -5.01 8.99 -0.10
C ARG A 75 -4.74 9.57 -1.48
N GLY A 76 -3.59 9.27 -2.07
CA GLY A 76 -3.18 9.79 -3.36
C GLY A 76 -4.04 9.29 -4.51
N HIS A 77 -4.25 10.12 -5.53
CA HIS A 77 -5.01 9.74 -6.73
C HIS A 77 -4.08 9.43 -7.90
N GLN A 78 -3.01 10.22 -8.05
CA GLN A 78 -2.03 10.10 -9.12
C GLN A 78 -0.61 10.12 -8.55
N LEU A 79 0.25 9.27 -9.09
CA LEU A 79 1.65 9.12 -8.72
C LEU A 79 2.53 9.34 -9.96
N ASP A 80 3.56 10.18 -9.81
CA ASP A 80 4.65 10.30 -10.76
C ASP A 80 5.93 9.69 -10.13
N LEU A 81 6.45 8.64 -10.75
CA LEU A 81 7.73 8.01 -10.43
C LEU A 81 8.82 8.59 -11.32
N ILE A 82 9.80 9.24 -10.71
CA ILE A 82 10.90 9.91 -11.39
C ILE A 82 12.18 9.12 -11.15
N THR A 83 12.85 8.74 -12.23
CA THR A 83 14.04 7.89 -12.22
C THR A 83 15.10 8.43 -13.16
N TYR A 84 16.33 7.96 -13.01
CA TYR A 84 17.49 8.52 -13.68
C TYR A 84 18.40 7.41 -14.21
N THR A 85 18.86 7.60 -15.44
CA THR A 85 19.97 6.80 -16.00
C THR A 85 21.31 7.22 -15.38
N SER A 86 22.38 6.47 -15.64
CA SER A 86 23.71 6.76 -15.10
C SER A 86 24.27 8.12 -15.53
N ASP A 87 23.88 8.61 -16.71
CA ASP A 87 24.29 9.93 -17.24
C ASP A 87 23.45 11.11 -16.66
N GLY A 88 22.47 10.81 -15.80
CA GLY A 88 21.59 11.81 -15.17
C GLY A 88 20.34 12.16 -15.97
N ARG A 89 20.09 11.52 -17.13
CA ARG A 89 18.84 11.72 -17.88
C ARG A 89 17.64 11.23 -17.09
N GLN A 90 16.65 12.12 -16.98
CA GLN A 90 15.42 11.88 -16.24
C GLN A 90 14.39 11.12 -17.08
N HIS A 91 13.71 10.18 -16.43
CA HIS A 91 12.54 9.45 -16.94
C HIS A 91 11.40 9.59 -15.92
N ILE A 92 10.18 9.76 -16.41
CA ILE A 92 8.98 9.90 -15.57
C ILE A 92 7.97 8.87 -16.04
N SER A 93 7.43 8.10 -15.10
CA SER A 93 6.21 7.31 -15.29
C SER A 93 5.10 7.87 -14.42
N ARG A 94 3.91 8.02 -15.00
CA ARG A 94 2.72 8.52 -14.33
C ARG A 94 1.67 7.43 -14.30
N ALA A 95 1.07 7.19 -13.14
CA ALA A 95 0.01 6.22 -12.96
C ALA A 95 -1.04 6.71 -11.96
N ASN A 96 -2.25 6.16 -12.04
CA ASN A 96 -3.29 6.39 -11.03
C ASN A 96 -3.16 5.34 -9.92
N ILE A 97 -3.36 5.77 -8.67
CA ILE A 97 -3.41 4.93 -7.46
C ILE A 97 -4.77 5.02 -6.74
N GLY A 98 -5.71 5.78 -7.30
CA GLY A 98 -7.14 5.59 -7.08
C GLY A 98 -7.75 6.23 -5.82
N GLY A 99 -6.97 6.84 -4.93
CA GLY A 99 -7.51 7.63 -3.82
C GLY A 99 -8.40 6.82 -2.87
N ARG A 100 -7.95 5.62 -2.47
CA ARG A 100 -8.63 4.59 -1.65
C ARG A 100 -9.49 3.59 -2.42
N GLN A 101 -9.57 3.69 -3.75
CA GLN A 101 -10.09 2.58 -4.57
C GLN A 101 -9.23 1.32 -4.39
N GLN A 102 -7.91 1.49 -4.29
CA GLN A 102 -6.97 0.45 -3.88
C GLN A 102 -6.49 0.71 -2.46
N THR A 103 -6.27 -0.36 -1.70
CA THR A 103 -5.74 -0.27 -0.34
C THR A 103 -4.26 -0.70 -0.34
N PRO A 104 -3.32 0.20 0.04
CA PRO A 104 -1.92 -0.16 0.16
C PRO A 104 -1.71 -1.23 1.24
N VAL A 105 -0.59 -1.92 1.13
CA VAL A 105 -0.16 -2.94 2.09
C VAL A 105 1.09 -2.44 2.80
N ALA A 106 1.00 -2.24 4.11
CA ALA A 106 2.18 -2.08 4.96
C ALA A 106 2.79 -3.44 5.30
N SER A 107 4.10 -3.58 5.06
CA SER A 107 4.93 -4.70 5.50
C SER A 107 5.85 -4.22 6.60
N ASP A 108 5.26 -3.98 7.76
CA ASP A 108 5.86 -3.33 8.93
C ASP A 108 6.44 -4.30 9.97
N GLY A 109 6.30 -5.61 9.75
CA GLY A 109 6.77 -6.65 10.65
C GLY A 109 5.78 -7.11 11.71
N VAL A 110 4.60 -6.48 11.79
CA VAL A 110 3.53 -6.93 12.68
C VAL A 110 2.72 -8.01 11.99
N ILE A 111 2.81 -9.24 12.50
CA ILE A 111 2.04 -10.39 11.97
C ILE A 111 0.92 -10.71 12.95
N GLY A 112 -0.31 -10.39 12.54
CA GLY A 112 -1.54 -10.64 13.30
C GLY A 112 -1.97 -12.11 13.32
N ASP A 113 -2.90 -12.43 14.21
CA ASP A 113 -3.48 -13.78 14.29
C ASP A 113 -4.13 -14.17 12.94
N GLY A 114 -3.77 -15.35 12.42
CA GLY A 114 -4.23 -15.83 11.11
C GLY A 114 -3.55 -15.21 9.90
N MET A 115 -2.53 -14.37 10.11
CA MET A 115 -1.78 -13.72 9.04
C MET A 115 -0.39 -14.33 8.86
N TRP A 116 0.18 -14.05 7.70
CA TRP A 116 1.58 -14.32 7.41
C TRP A 116 2.27 -13.09 6.81
N GLY A 117 3.59 -13.05 6.89
CA GLY A 117 4.38 -11.98 6.30
C GLY A 117 5.84 -12.34 6.13
N ASN A 118 6.52 -11.62 5.23
CA ASN A 118 7.93 -11.78 4.98
C ASN A 118 8.76 -11.31 6.18
N VAL A 119 9.78 -12.08 6.53
CA VAL A 119 10.84 -11.68 7.46
C VAL A 119 12.17 -11.76 6.71
N PRO A 120 12.95 -10.65 6.61
CA PRO A 120 12.67 -9.33 7.13
C PRO A 120 11.44 -8.68 6.45
N SER A 121 10.86 -7.71 7.16
CA SER A 121 9.84 -6.81 6.61
C SER A 121 10.48 -5.47 6.28
N GLY A 122 9.70 -4.52 5.78
CA GLY A 122 10.10 -3.12 5.64
C GLY A 122 9.84 -2.55 4.27
N GLU A 123 8.58 -2.53 3.86
CA GLU A 123 8.11 -1.86 2.65
C GLU A 123 6.65 -1.45 2.82
N THR A 124 6.19 -0.52 1.99
CA THR A 124 4.76 -0.28 1.77
C THR A 124 4.51 -0.20 0.27
N TYR A 125 3.52 -0.93 -0.22
CA TYR A 125 3.23 -1.05 -1.65
C TYR A 125 1.73 -0.95 -1.95
N ILE A 126 1.39 -0.66 -3.21
CA ILE A 126 0.01 -0.57 -3.69
C ILE A 126 -0.10 -1.07 -5.13
N ALA A 127 -1.23 -1.68 -5.47
CA ALA A 127 -1.57 -1.95 -6.86
C ALA A 127 -1.85 -0.64 -7.61
N LEU A 128 -1.30 -0.49 -8.81
CA LEU A 128 -1.66 0.62 -9.68
C LEU A 128 -3.04 0.36 -10.31
N ILE A 129 -3.77 1.43 -10.62
CA ILE A 129 -5.00 1.33 -11.40
C ILE A 129 -4.66 0.88 -12.81
N GLU A 130 -5.27 -0.22 -13.22
CA GLU A 130 -5.04 -0.88 -14.50
C GLU A 130 -5.23 0.09 -15.67
N GLY A 131 -4.36 -0.04 -16.68
CA GLY A 131 -4.47 0.76 -17.90
C GLY A 131 -4.07 2.23 -17.75
N SER A 132 -3.73 2.70 -16.55
CA SER A 132 -3.48 4.13 -16.30
C SER A 132 -2.03 4.59 -16.50
N THR A 133 -1.08 3.65 -16.52
CA THR A 133 0.35 3.98 -16.54
C THR A 133 0.82 4.43 -17.92
N GLU A 134 1.52 5.57 -17.95
CA GLU A 134 2.23 6.11 -19.11
C GLU A 134 3.67 6.48 -18.74
N GLY A 135 4.54 6.61 -19.76
CA GLY A 135 5.89 7.15 -19.60
C GLY A 135 6.96 6.07 -19.48
N SER A 136 8.00 6.32 -18.69
CA SER A 136 9.13 5.37 -18.58
C SER A 136 9.79 5.35 -17.22
N VAL A 137 10.39 4.20 -16.88
CA VAL A 137 11.08 3.95 -15.61
C VAL A 137 12.45 3.36 -15.89
N VAL A 138 13.47 3.88 -15.21
CA VAL A 138 14.81 3.30 -15.21
C VAL A 138 14.95 2.32 -14.05
N ILE A 139 15.21 1.06 -14.38
CA ILE A 139 15.62 0.02 -13.44
C ILE A 139 17.14 0.02 -13.35
N ASN A 140 17.65 0.40 -12.19
CA ASN A 140 19.09 0.52 -11.93
C ASN A 140 19.53 -0.20 -10.65
N GLY A 141 18.63 -0.89 -9.95
CA GLY A 141 18.90 -1.57 -8.68
C GLY A 141 19.18 -3.06 -8.84
N SER A 142 18.12 -3.85 -8.87
CA SER A 142 18.18 -5.31 -8.98
C SER A 142 16.83 -5.88 -9.40
N PHE A 143 16.83 -7.13 -9.84
CA PHE A 143 15.66 -7.98 -10.02
C PHE A 143 16.07 -9.44 -9.77
N ASP A 144 15.16 -10.40 -9.92
CA ASP A 144 15.41 -11.80 -9.56
C ASP A 144 16.73 -12.35 -10.13
N ASN A 145 17.66 -12.63 -9.20
CA ASN A 145 19.02 -13.14 -9.43
C ASN A 145 19.92 -12.24 -10.29
N TRP A 146 19.63 -10.94 -10.37
CA TRP A 146 20.43 -9.98 -11.12
C TRP A 146 20.60 -8.66 -10.35
N ILE A 147 21.85 -8.19 -10.26
CA ILE A 147 22.17 -6.85 -9.74
C ILE A 147 22.50 -5.98 -10.94
N VAL A 148 21.86 -4.82 -11.02
CA VAL A 148 22.01 -3.92 -12.17
C VAL A 148 23.18 -2.98 -11.95
N ASP A 149 24.20 -3.13 -12.80
CA ASP A 149 25.35 -2.24 -12.87
C ASP A 149 25.00 -0.91 -13.54
N SER A 150 25.84 0.13 -13.34
CA SER A 150 25.54 1.48 -13.83
C SER A 150 25.42 1.58 -15.35
N GLU A 151 26.11 0.73 -16.10
CA GLU A 151 26.12 0.73 -17.56
C GLU A 151 25.11 -0.27 -18.18
N ASP A 152 24.41 -1.05 -17.35
CA ASP A 152 23.49 -2.12 -17.77
C ASP A 152 22.06 -1.86 -17.24
N TYR A 153 21.72 -0.60 -16.98
CA TYR A 153 20.36 -0.22 -16.60
C TYR A 153 19.35 -0.56 -17.69
N ILE A 154 18.12 -0.82 -17.27
CA ILE A 154 16.99 -1.05 -18.18
C ILE A 154 16.06 0.16 -18.12
N VAL A 155 15.58 0.64 -19.26
CA VAL A 155 14.47 1.58 -19.37
C VAL A 155 13.24 0.83 -19.85
N LEU A 156 12.21 0.81 -19.01
CA LEU A 156 10.90 0.26 -19.35
C LEU A 156 10.00 1.40 -19.79
N HIS A 157 9.45 1.31 -21.00
CA HIS A 157 8.47 2.26 -21.53
C HIS A 157 7.08 1.67 -21.37
N PHE A 158 6.16 2.46 -20.81
CA PHE A 158 4.78 2.07 -20.54
C PHE A 158 3.82 2.86 -21.41
N SER A 159 2.79 2.16 -21.90
CA SER A 159 1.63 2.78 -22.53
C SER A 159 0.37 1.99 -22.19
N ASN A 160 -0.69 2.69 -21.82
CA ASN A 160 -1.96 2.14 -21.35
C ASN A 160 -1.76 1.05 -20.30
N GLY A 161 -0.90 1.28 -19.30
CA GLY A 161 -0.64 0.30 -18.24
C GLY A 161 0.32 -0.82 -18.60
N HIS A 162 0.77 -0.95 -19.85
CA HIS A 162 1.58 -2.10 -20.31
C HIS A 162 3.00 -1.71 -20.72
N VAL A 163 3.97 -2.59 -20.47
CA VAL A 163 5.32 -2.50 -21.03
C VAL A 163 5.23 -2.56 -22.56
N ALA A 164 5.53 -1.43 -23.20
CA ALA A 164 5.50 -1.23 -24.64
C ALA A 164 6.89 -1.40 -25.29
N ALA A 165 7.96 -1.05 -24.58
CA ALA A 165 9.33 -1.24 -25.03
C ALA A 165 10.30 -1.39 -23.86
N ILE A 166 11.44 -2.03 -24.13
CA ILE A 166 12.55 -2.21 -23.18
C ILE A 166 13.84 -1.78 -23.87
N GLU A 167 14.58 -0.86 -23.26
CA GLU A 167 15.84 -0.34 -23.79
C GLU A 167 16.98 -0.46 -22.76
N PRO A 168 18.20 -0.84 -23.15
CA PRO A 168 18.57 -1.34 -24.48
C PRO A 168 17.99 -2.75 -24.73
N ALA A 169 17.60 -3.05 -25.97
CA ALA A 169 16.99 -4.33 -26.31
C ALA A 169 17.95 -5.53 -26.16
N ASP A 170 19.25 -5.28 -26.29
CA ASP A 170 20.35 -6.25 -26.22
C ASP A 170 21.29 -6.01 -25.03
N GLY A 171 20.82 -5.33 -23.98
CA GLY A 171 21.52 -5.27 -22.69
C GLY A 171 21.64 -6.65 -22.04
N GLN A 172 22.63 -6.84 -21.16
CA GLN A 172 22.77 -8.11 -20.43
C GLN A 172 21.61 -8.27 -19.45
N ALA A 173 21.29 -7.23 -18.69
CA ALA A 173 20.13 -7.15 -17.82
C ALA A 173 18.82 -7.41 -18.59
N THR A 174 18.63 -6.75 -19.74
CA THR A 174 17.43 -6.94 -20.59
C THR A 174 17.29 -8.39 -21.06
N ARG A 175 18.38 -9.01 -21.52
CA ARG A 175 18.36 -10.43 -21.91
C ARG A 175 17.97 -11.33 -20.75
N TRP A 176 18.57 -11.12 -19.57
CA TRP A 176 18.23 -11.90 -18.38
C TRP A 176 16.76 -11.76 -18.00
N LEU A 177 16.26 -10.52 -17.91
CA LEU A 177 14.86 -10.24 -17.60
C LEU A 177 13.93 -10.94 -18.59
N CYS A 178 14.24 -10.87 -19.89
CA CYS A 178 13.44 -11.52 -20.92
C CYS A 178 13.48 -13.05 -20.82
N GLU A 179 14.66 -13.64 -20.67
CA GLU A 179 14.85 -15.10 -20.61
C GLU A 179 14.22 -15.73 -19.37
N THR A 180 14.25 -15.02 -18.24
CA THR A 180 13.78 -15.53 -16.95
C THR A 180 12.31 -15.22 -16.66
N GLN A 181 11.75 -14.14 -17.21
CA GLN A 181 10.41 -13.67 -16.88
C GLN A 181 9.49 -13.60 -18.10
N THR A 182 9.80 -12.73 -19.07
CA THR A 182 8.85 -12.40 -20.15
C THR A 182 8.66 -13.53 -21.15
N ILE A 183 9.75 -14.16 -21.63
CA ILE A 183 9.69 -15.28 -22.59
C ILE A 183 8.98 -16.50 -21.97
N PRO A 184 9.27 -16.92 -20.73
CA PRO A 184 8.50 -17.98 -20.06
C PRO A 184 7.00 -17.66 -19.94
N ALA A 185 6.64 -16.42 -19.58
CA ALA A 185 5.24 -16.01 -19.48
C ALA A 185 4.52 -16.08 -20.84
N GLN A 186 5.14 -15.52 -21.88
CA GLN A 186 4.63 -15.57 -23.25
C GLN A 186 4.46 -17.01 -23.76
N LYS A 187 5.43 -17.90 -23.48
CA LYS A 187 5.34 -19.33 -23.85
C LYS A 187 4.19 -20.06 -23.16
N ARG A 188 3.75 -19.58 -22.00
CA ARG A 188 2.56 -20.08 -21.29
C ARG A 188 1.25 -19.46 -21.79
N GLY A 189 1.32 -18.57 -22.78
CA GLY A 189 0.15 -17.89 -23.32
C GLY A 189 -0.37 -16.76 -22.42
N ASP A 190 0.44 -16.29 -21.47
CA ASP A 190 0.08 -15.15 -20.65
C ASP A 190 0.07 -13.88 -21.50
N THR A 191 -1.08 -13.20 -21.60
CA THR A 191 -1.23 -11.92 -22.31
C THR A 191 -1.08 -10.71 -21.40
N ASN A 192 -1.07 -10.92 -20.09
CA ASN A 192 -1.10 -9.89 -19.06
C ASN A 192 0.27 -9.63 -18.41
N TRP A 193 1.29 -10.42 -18.76
CA TRP A 193 2.66 -10.30 -18.22
C TRP A 193 3.23 -8.88 -18.25
N SER A 194 2.80 -8.04 -19.21
CA SER A 194 3.31 -6.68 -19.40
C SER A 194 2.60 -5.62 -18.55
N ASN A 195 1.53 -5.95 -17.83
CA ASN A 195 0.80 -5.01 -16.97
C ASN A 195 1.68 -4.49 -15.84
N LEU A 196 1.76 -3.17 -15.64
CA LEU A 196 2.41 -2.61 -14.45
C LEU A 196 1.50 -2.81 -13.24
N ALA A 197 1.87 -3.77 -12.40
CA ALA A 197 1.06 -4.30 -11.31
C ALA A 197 1.21 -3.47 -10.03
N GLU A 198 2.44 -3.11 -9.68
CA GLU A 198 2.79 -2.63 -8.34
C GLU A 198 3.75 -1.45 -8.38
N ILE A 199 3.60 -0.56 -7.39
CA ILE A 199 4.65 0.33 -6.90
C ILE A 199 4.81 0.12 -5.40
N GLY A 200 6.05 -0.09 -4.95
CA GLY A 200 6.40 -0.21 -3.55
C GLY A 200 7.59 0.66 -3.15
N ILE A 201 7.64 1.01 -1.86
CA ILE A 201 8.68 1.87 -1.28
C ILE A 201 9.28 1.16 -0.08
N GLY A 202 10.59 0.90 -0.13
CA GLY A 202 11.30 0.25 0.95
C GLY A 202 11.50 1.17 2.17
N VAL A 203 11.61 0.57 3.35
CA VAL A 203 11.82 1.26 4.64
C VAL A 203 12.87 0.63 5.54
N ASN A 204 13.38 -0.56 5.21
CA ASN A 204 14.33 -1.29 6.04
C ASN A 204 15.75 -0.72 5.88
N PRO A 205 16.33 -0.10 6.93
CA PRO A 205 17.67 0.48 6.86
C PRO A 205 18.78 -0.56 6.97
N ALA A 206 18.48 -1.80 7.38
CA ALA A 206 19.47 -2.86 7.50
C ALA A 206 19.88 -3.44 6.14
N VAL A 207 19.03 -3.28 5.11
CA VAL A 207 19.35 -3.65 3.73
C VAL A 207 20.26 -2.57 3.13
N SER A 208 21.57 -2.74 3.34
CA SER A 208 22.59 -1.76 2.93
C SER A 208 23.10 -1.97 1.51
N HIS A 209 22.87 -3.14 0.92
CA HIS A 209 23.30 -3.51 -0.42
C HIS A 209 22.29 -4.45 -1.05
N LEU A 210 22.10 -4.32 -2.37
CA LEU A 210 21.24 -5.19 -3.16
C LEU A 210 21.96 -6.49 -3.47
N THR A 211 21.20 -7.58 -3.53
CA THR A 211 21.72 -8.95 -3.62
C THR A 211 21.18 -9.72 -4.83
N GLY A 212 20.18 -9.17 -5.53
CA GLY A 212 19.39 -9.88 -6.54
C GLY A 212 18.33 -10.78 -5.91
N ASN A 213 18.08 -10.70 -4.60
CA ASN A 213 17.02 -11.43 -3.92
C ASN A 213 15.90 -10.45 -3.57
N MET A 214 14.78 -10.53 -4.29
CA MET A 214 13.67 -9.58 -4.16
C MET A 214 13.05 -9.58 -2.78
N LEU A 215 13.05 -10.70 -2.06
CA LEU A 215 12.55 -10.75 -0.68
C LEU A 215 13.20 -9.68 0.21
N PHE A 216 14.47 -9.35 -0.02
CA PHE A 216 15.23 -8.39 0.78
C PHE A 216 15.41 -7.06 0.07
N ASP A 217 15.74 -7.10 -1.23
CA ASP A 217 16.11 -5.92 -1.99
C ASP A 217 14.95 -4.91 -2.09
N GLU A 218 13.71 -5.38 -2.22
CA GLU A 218 12.50 -4.52 -2.28
C GLU A 218 12.26 -3.71 -0.99
N LYS A 219 12.86 -4.17 0.13
CA LYS A 219 12.70 -3.55 1.45
C LYS A 219 13.71 -2.44 1.72
N ALA A 220 14.70 -2.22 0.87
CA ALA A 220 15.76 -1.25 1.16
C ALA A 220 15.23 0.18 1.32
N ALA A 221 15.61 0.86 2.42
CA ALA A 221 15.01 2.14 2.82
C ALA A 221 15.13 3.29 1.80
N THR A 222 16.11 3.21 0.89
CA THR A 222 16.40 4.27 -0.11
C THR A 222 15.96 3.90 -1.52
N THR A 223 15.16 2.84 -1.65
CA THR A 223 14.69 2.32 -2.93
C THR A 223 13.17 2.38 -3.04
N ALA A 224 12.70 2.38 -4.28
CA ALA A 224 11.36 1.94 -4.62
C ALA A 224 11.50 0.70 -5.51
N HIS A 225 10.41 -0.01 -5.74
CA HIS A 225 10.36 -1.07 -6.72
C HIS A 225 9.06 -1.00 -7.49
N ILE A 226 9.09 -1.50 -8.71
CA ILE A 226 7.89 -1.77 -9.47
C ILE A 226 7.79 -3.25 -9.78
N ALA A 227 6.59 -3.73 -10.05
CA ALA A 227 6.37 -5.07 -10.57
C ALA A 227 5.52 -5.03 -11.83
N PHE A 228 5.87 -5.81 -12.85
CA PHE A 228 4.92 -6.16 -13.90
C PHE A 228 4.38 -7.58 -13.74
N GLY A 229 3.20 -7.83 -14.31
CA GLY A 229 2.48 -9.08 -14.23
C GLY A 229 1.23 -8.96 -13.36
N SER A 230 1.07 -9.87 -12.40
CA SER A 230 -0.17 -10.00 -11.64
C SER A 230 -0.26 -9.02 -10.48
N ASN A 231 -1.45 -8.48 -10.23
CA ASN A 231 -1.75 -7.60 -9.10
C ASN A 231 -2.95 -8.08 -8.23
N THR A 232 -3.47 -9.30 -8.48
CA THR A 232 -4.67 -9.82 -7.79
C THR A 232 -4.49 -10.00 -6.29
N SER A 233 -3.27 -10.29 -5.83
CA SER A 233 -2.95 -10.42 -4.40
C SER A 233 -2.97 -9.10 -3.62
N MET A 234 -3.16 -7.97 -4.32
CA MET A 234 -3.04 -6.60 -3.78
C MET A 234 -4.23 -5.71 -4.14
N GLY A 235 -5.27 -6.31 -4.71
CA GLY A 235 -6.55 -5.67 -5.03
C GLY A 235 -6.73 -5.21 -6.46
N GLY A 236 -5.74 -5.46 -7.32
CA GLY A 236 -5.96 -5.36 -8.75
C GLY A 236 -6.74 -6.54 -9.33
N THR A 237 -7.02 -6.47 -10.62
CA THR A 237 -7.88 -7.42 -11.35
C THR A 237 -7.13 -8.23 -12.40
N ILE A 238 -5.83 -7.98 -12.58
CA ILE A 238 -5.01 -8.59 -13.61
C ILE A 238 -4.28 -9.82 -13.06
N GLU A 239 -4.71 -10.98 -13.55
CA GLU A 239 -4.02 -12.25 -13.33
C GLU A 239 -2.95 -12.47 -14.41
N SER A 240 -1.77 -12.89 -13.98
CA SER A 240 -0.62 -13.24 -14.82
C SER A 240 0.18 -14.34 -14.12
N VAL A 241 0.91 -15.14 -14.89
CA VAL A 241 1.75 -16.23 -14.36
C VAL A 241 3.06 -15.73 -13.74
N ILE A 242 3.33 -14.42 -13.82
CA ILE A 242 4.49 -13.78 -13.23
C ILE A 242 4.07 -12.57 -12.38
N HIS A 243 4.96 -12.22 -11.46
CA HIS A 243 4.96 -10.96 -10.73
C HIS A 243 6.44 -10.63 -10.53
N CYS A 244 6.97 -9.77 -11.39
CA CYS A 244 8.42 -9.56 -11.50
C CYS A 244 8.82 -8.25 -10.83
N ASN A 245 9.31 -8.32 -9.59
CA ASN A 245 9.84 -7.17 -8.87
C ASN A 245 11.16 -6.67 -9.46
N MET A 246 11.28 -5.34 -9.58
CA MET A 246 12.46 -4.65 -10.08
C MET A 246 12.72 -3.41 -9.21
N VAL A 247 13.87 -3.41 -8.54
CA VAL A 247 14.28 -2.40 -7.58
C VAL A 247 14.97 -1.22 -8.28
N ILE A 248 14.65 -0.03 -7.80
CA ILE A 248 15.11 1.26 -8.29
C ILE A 248 15.80 1.99 -7.14
N LYS A 249 17.07 2.35 -7.35
CA LYS A 249 17.88 3.11 -6.40
C LYS A 249 17.61 4.61 -6.57
N ARG A 250 17.42 5.30 -5.44
CA ARG A 250 17.25 6.75 -5.35
C ARG A 250 16.20 7.34 -6.33
N PRO A 251 14.99 6.76 -6.40
CA PRO A 251 13.92 7.40 -7.16
C PRO A 251 13.42 8.64 -6.42
N SER A 252 12.72 9.51 -7.15
CA SER A 252 11.82 10.49 -6.56
C SER A 252 10.37 10.11 -6.87
N ILE A 253 9.46 10.35 -5.94
CA ILE A 253 8.03 10.04 -6.07
C ILE A 253 7.24 11.31 -5.73
N VAL A 254 6.34 11.68 -6.62
CA VAL A 254 5.39 12.78 -6.43
C VAL A 254 3.98 12.21 -6.40
N ILE A 255 3.19 12.53 -5.39
CA ILE A 255 1.79 12.12 -5.30
C ILE A 255 0.92 13.37 -5.24
N ASP A 256 -0.05 13.48 -6.16
CA ASP A 256 -0.96 14.62 -6.27
C ASP A 256 -0.24 16.00 -6.25
N GLY A 257 0.95 16.06 -6.85
CA GLY A 257 1.79 17.27 -6.91
C GLY A 257 2.73 17.50 -5.71
N HIS A 258 2.68 16.65 -4.69
CA HIS A 258 3.57 16.73 -3.52
C HIS A 258 4.74 15.75 -3.67
N LEU A 259 5.98 16.24 -3.59
CA LEU A 259 7.18 15.40 -3.55
C LEU A 259 7.23 14.65 -2.21
N VAL A 260 6.97 13.34 -2.23
CA VAL A 260 6.88 12.51 -1.02
C VAL A 260 8.11 11.63 -0.78
N PHE A 261 8.89 11.39 -1.83
CA PHE A 261 10.15 10.68 -1.77
C PHE A 261 11.12 11.39 -2.70
N ASP A 262 12.29 11.80 -2.20
CA ASP A 262 13.26 12.57 -2.98
C ASP A 262 14.62 11.86 -2.99
N GLN A 263 14.98 11.30 -4.15
CA GLN A 263 16.26 10.62 -4.35
C GLN A 263 16.57 9.57 -3.29
N GLY A 264 15.56 8.82 -2.85
CA GLY A 264 15.69 7.82 -1.78
C GLY A 264 15.40 8.32 -0.36
N ASN A 265 15.00 9.57 -0.18
CA ASN A 265 14.70 10.14 1.15
C ASN A 265 13.21 10.44 1.30
N LEU A 266 12.61 10.02 2.42
CA LEU A 266 11.22 10.35 2.72
C LEU A 266 11.05 11.86 2.94
N ASN A 267 10.09 12.46 2.24
CA ASN A 267 9.65 13.83 2.44
C ASN A 267 8.16 13.83 2.86
N PHE A 268 7.91 13.65 4.15
CA PHE A 268 6.56 13.55 4.68
C PHE A 268 6.14 14.86 5.37
N ASP A 269 5.17 15.55 4.77
CA ASP A 269 4.52 16.71 5.38
C ASP A 269 3.20 16.28 6.02
N GLU A 270 3.16 16.29 7.36
CA GLU A 270 1.96 15.95 8.13
C GLU A 270 0.76 16.82 7.77
N THR A 271 0.97 18.11 7.47
CA THR A 271 -0.13 19.05 7.22
C THR A 271 -0.86 18.78 5.90
N VAL A 272 -0.18 18.13 4.94
CA VAL A 272 -0.76 17.69 3.68
C VAL A 272 -1.56 16.40 3.87
N TRP A 273 -0.94 15.41 4.52
CA TRP A 273 -1.47 14.05 4.57
C TRP A 273 -2.37 13.76 5.76
N ARG A 274 -2.36 14.60 6.79
CA ARG A 274 -3.26 14.56 7.95
C ARG A 274 -4.08 15.85 8.00
N LYS A 275 -5.34 15.74 7.57
CA LYS A 275 -6.28 16.87 7.63
C LYS A 275 -6.42 17.37 9.07
N ASN A 276 -6.32 18.68 9.26
CA ASN A 276 -6.73 19.35 10.48
C ASN A 276 -8.13 19.97 10.26
N PHE A 277 -9.07 19.74 11.18
CA PHE A 277 -10.44 20.22 11.04
C PHE A 277 -10.56 21.76 10.95
N GLN A 278 -9.60 22.51 11.51
CA GLN A 278 -9.55 23.97 11.50
C GLN A 278 -9.16 24.54 10.13
N GLN A 279 -8.53 23.73 9.27
CA GLN A 279 -8.09 24.16 7.93
C GLN A 279 -9.18 24.02 6.86
N ILE A 280 -10.36 23.49 7.24
CA ILE A 280 -11.46 23.27 6.30
C ILE A 280 -12.14 24.59 6.01
N THR A 281 -12.07 25.04 4.76
CA THR A 281 -12.72 26.29 4.36
C THR A 281 -14.21 26.06 4.08
N PRO A 282 -15.07 27.10 4.16
CA PRO A 282 -16.48 26.99 3.79
C PRO A 282 -16.70 26.53 2.34
N ALA A 283 -15.75 26.78 1.43
CA ALA A 283 -15.83 26.33 0.04
C ALA A 283 -15.56 24.83 -0.11
N ASP A 284 -14.70 24.27 0.76
CA ASP A 284 -14.43 22.83 0.81
C ASP A 284 -15.57 22.05 1.51
N ASN A 285 -16.40 22.75 2.27
CA ASN A 285 -17.46 22.14 3.07
C ASN A 285 -18.76 21.99 2.29
N SER A 286 -18.94 20.84 1.63
CA SER A 286 -20.18 20.47 0.96
C SER A 286 -21.31 20.04 1.92
N ILE A 287 -21.02 19.92 3.22
CA ILE A 287 -21.96 19.44 4.24
C ILE A 287 -22.87 20.59 4.69
N LYS A 288 -24.16 20.47 4.41
CA LYS A 288 -25.17 21.45 4.84
C LYS A 288 -25.72 21.06 6.21
N THR A 289 -26.09 22.03 7.03
CA THR A 289 -26.63 21.79 8.39
C THR A 289 -27.91 20.95 8.41
N GLN A 290 -28.66 20.91 7.30
CA GLN A 290 -29.88 20.11 7.13
C GLN A 290 -29.60 18.71 6.56
N SER A 291 -28.34 18.34 6.35
CA SER A 291 -27.99 17.02 5.86
C SER A 291 -28.22 15.98 6.95
N LEU A 292 -28.70 14.81 6.52
CA LEU A 292 -28.76 13.63 7.34
C LEU A 292 -27.43 12.88 7.21
N ILE A 293 -26.90 12.36 8.31
CA ILE A 293 -25.67 11.57 8.30
C ILE A 293 -25.93 10.15 8.79
N ALA A 294 -25.23 9.19 8.21
CA ALA A 294 -25.17 7.81 8.67
C ALA A 294 -23.71 7.33 8.70
N ARG A 295 -23.37 6.39 9.59
CA ARG A 295 -22.11 5.67 9.47
C ARG A 295 -22.06 4.95 8.13
N SER A 296 -20.89 4.93 7.51
CA SER A 296 -20.65 4.10 6.34
C SER A 296 -20.42 2.64 6.79
N GLY A 297 -20.28 1.73 5.82
CA GLY A 297 -19.81 0.36 6.10
C GLY A 297 -18.30 0.26 6.37
N VAL A 298 -17.56 1.37 6.32
CA VAL A 298 -16.12 1.38 6.58
C VAL A 298 -15.87 1.24 8.08
N GLN A 299 -15.02 0.30 8.43
CA GLN A 299 -14.69 0.03 9.82
C GLN A 299 -13.77 1.10 10.40
N ALA A 300 -14.04 1.47 11.64
CA ALA A 300 -13.20 2.32 12.46
C ALA A 300 -13.01 1.70 13.84
N HIS A 301 -11.91 2.04 14.51
CA HIS A 301 -11.71 1.64 15.90
C HIS A 301 -11.01 2.76 16.68
N MET A 302 -11.09 2.63 18.00
CA MET A 302 -10.44 3.52 18.96
C MET A 302 -9.06 2.98 19.31
N ASP A 303 -8.03 3.80 19.12
CA ASP A 303 -6.74 3.62 19.79
C ASP A 303 -6.63 4.69 20.88
N GLN A 304 -6.74 4.25 22.13
CA GLN A 304 -6.91 5.14 23.28
C GLN A 304 -8.14 6.05 23.11
N ASP A 305 -7.91 7.36 22.95
CA ASP A 305 -8.93 8.38 22.74
C ASP A 305 -8.98 8.91 21.30
N ARG A 306 -8.24 8.28 20.37
CA ARG A 306 -8.16 8.69 18.96
C ARG A 306 -8.86 7.70 18.04
N LEU A 307 -9.62 8.24 17.07
CA LEU A 307 -10.28 7.44 16.05
C LEU A 307 -9.31 7.07 14.92
N GLN A 308 -9.40 5.82 14.46
CA GLN A 308 -8.69 5.31 13.28
C GLN A 308 -9.64 4.66 12.28
N ARG A 309 -9.39 4.88 10.98
CA ARG A 309 -9.98 4.09 9.89
C ARG A 309 -9.22 2.79 9.77
N VAL A 310 -9.92 1.67 9.67
CA VAL A 310 -9.32 0.36 9.36
C VAL A 310 -9.10 0.27 7.86
N LEU A 311 -7.90 -0.15 7.47
CA LEU A 311 -7.50 -0.46 6.10
C LEU A 311 -7.44 -1.98 5.96
N ARG A 312 -8.21 -2.54 5.02
CA ARG A 312 -8.21 -3.97 4.70
C ARG A 312 -7.71 -4.14 3.29
N ALA A 313 -6.46 -4.55 3.15
CA ALA A 313 -5.93 -4.90 1.86
C ALA A 313 -6.44 -6.28 1.43
N GLU A 314 -6.56 -6.48 0.12
CA GLU A 314 -7.00 -7.75 -0.48
C GLU A 314 -6.04 -8.91 -0.20
N SER A 315 -4.79 -8.61 0.17
CA SER A 315 -3.83 -9.58 0.72
C SER A 315 -4.28 -10.21 2.05
N GLY A 316 -5.35 -9.68 2.66
CA GLY A 316 -5.82 -10.05 3.99
C GLY A 316 -5.12 -9.30 5.13
N ARG A 317 -4.16 -8.42 4.81
CA ARG A 317 -3.53 -7.55 5.82
C ARG A 317 -4.48 -6.48 6.29
N ILE A 318 -4.40 -6.21 7.60
CA ILE A 318 -5.18 -5.20 8.27
C ILE A 318 -4.21 -4.18 8.84
N SER A 319 -4.39 -2.93 8.46
CA SER A 319 -3.71 -1.77 9.05
C SER A 319 -4.76 -0.74 9.48
N SER A 320 -4.31 0.39 10.00
CA SER A 320 -5.16 1.49 10.37
C SER A 320 -4.47 2.84 10.26
N CYS A 321 -5.26 3.87 9.98
CA CYS A 321 -4.77 5.25 9.92
C CYS A 321 -5.65 6.18 10.75
N PHE A 322 -5.01 7.03 11.56
CA PHE A 322 -5.71 8.04 12.34
C PHE A 322 -6.49 9.01 11.45
N ILE A 323 -7.64 9.45 11.96
CA ILE A 323 -8.50 10.43 11.30
C ILE A 323 -7.91 11.83 11.46
N GLY A 324 -7.10 12.24 10.48
CA GLY A 324 -6.43 13.53 10.53
C GLY A 324 -5.21 13.55 11.44
N ASP A 325 -4.94 14.72 12.01
CA ASP A 325 -3.93 14.89 13.05
C ASP A 325 -4.45 14.49 14.44
N ASP A 326 -3.60 14.62 15.45
CA ASP A 326 -3.88 14.16 16.81
C ASP A 326 -5.12 14.83 17.46
N GLU A 327 -5.32 16.14 17.26
CA GLU A 327 -6.49 16.86 17.77
C GLU A 327 -7.76 16.44 17.00
N THR A 328 -7.65 16.38 15.67
CA THR A 328 -8.74 15.96 14.79
C THR A 328 -9.20 14.53 15.12
N ALA A 329 -8.28 13.60 15.35
CA ALA A 329 -8.61 12.21 15.65
C ALA A 329 -9.35 12.04 16.98
N ARG A 330 -9.00 12.83 18.00
CA ARG A 330 -9.71 12.86 19.30
C ARG A 330 -11.11 13.42 19.16
N LEU A 331 -11.26 14.55 18.47
CA LEU A 331 -12.57 15.17 18.25
C LEU A 331 -13.45 14.30 17.33
N ALA A 332 -12.84 13.65 16.33
CA ALA A 332 -13.51 12.68 15.47
C ALA A 332 -14.07 11.50 16.25
N ALA A 333 -13.35 10.98 17.25
CA ALA A 333 -13.87 9.95 18.13
C ALA A 333 -15.15 10.39 18.85
N VAL A 334 -15.13 11.58 19.46
CA VAL A 334 -16.29 12.14 20.17
C VAL A 334 -17.49 12.30 19.24
N VAL A 335 -17.30 12.87 18.04
CA VAL A 335 -18.39 13.07 17.09
C VAL A 335 -18.91 11.74 16.54
N TYR A 336 -18.02 10.80 16.19
CA TYR A 336 -18.38 9.53 15.57
C TYR A 336 -19.15 8.60 16.52
N ASP A 337 -18.86 8.65 17.83
CA ASP A 337 -19.60 7.91 18.87
C ASP A 337 -21.09 8.28 18.90
N HIS A 338 -21.42 9.52 18.54
CA HIS A 338 -22.80 10.01 18.48
C HIS A 338 -23.50 9.77 17.13
N VAL A 339 -22.79 9.24 16.12
CA VAL A 339 -23.40 8.82 14.85
C VAL A 339 -23.96 7.41 15.03
N PRO A 340 -25.24 7.15 14.71
CA PRO A 340 -25.87 5.83 14.91
C PRO A 340 -25.11 4.67 14.27
N GLU A 341 -25.05 3.52 14.96
CA GLU A 341 -24.36 2.31 14.48
C GLU A 341 -25.17 1.50 13.46
N SER A 342 -26.48 1.41 13.69
CA SER A 342 -27.46 0.84 12.76
C SER A 342 -27.71 1.82 11.62
N GLY A 343 -28.13 1.35 10.43
CA GLY A 343 -28.34 2.14 9.21
C GLY A 343 -29.36 3.29 9.27
N ASP A 344 -29.71 3.70 10.48
CA ASP A 344 -30.36 4.93 10.87
C ASP A 344 -29.52 6.15 10.52
N VAL A 345 -30.19 7.29 10.54
CA VAL A 345 -29.61 8.60 10.23
C VAL A 345 -29.81 9.55 11.41
N ILE A 346 -28.91 10.52 11.54
CA ILE A 346 -29.08 11.63 12.47
C ILE A 346 -28.98 12.97 11.72
N ASP A 347 -29.83 13.92 12.08
CA ASP A 347 -29.74 15.30 11.61
C ASP A 347 -28.50 15.99 12.22
N ILE A 348 -27.74 16.73 11.41
CA ILE A 348 -26.52 17.41 11.89
C ILE A 348 -26.84 18.43 12.99
N GLY A 349 -27.98 19.13 12.90
CA GLY A 349 -28.43 20.05 13.94
C GLY A 349 -28.70 19.35 15.26
N LEU A 350 -29.29 18.15 15.24
CA LEU A 350 -29.46 17.31 16.42
C LEU A 350 -28.13 16.78 16.96
N LEU A 351 -27.28 16.21 16.10
CA LEU A 351 -25.94 15.73 16.46
C LEU A 351 -25.14 16.84 17.16
N THR A 352 -25.15 18.04 16.60
CA THR A 352 -24.42 19.21 17.15
C THR A 352 -24.91 19.60 18.53
N ARG A 353 -26.19 19.36 18.87
CA ARG A 353 -26.71 19.60 20.23
C ARG A 353 -26.33 18.50 21.21
N CYS A 354 -26.20 17.27 20.73
CA CYS A 354 -25.79 16.12 21.56
C CYS A 354 -24.30 16.16 21.88
N VAL A 355 -23.48 16.56 20.91
CA VAL A 355 -22.04 16.68 21.06
C VAL A 355 -21.72 18.01 21.73
N SER A 356 -21.06 18.01 22.89
CA SER A 356 -20.69 19.21 23.65
C SER A 356 -19.51 19.98 23.02
N LEU A 357 -19.58 20.25 21.70
CA LEU A 357 -18.56 20.94 20.92
C LEU A 357 -19.17 22.12 20.15
N PRO A 358 -18.39 23.16 19.81
CA PRO A 358 -18.87 24.26 18.98
C PRO A 358 -19.36 23.79 17.59
N PRO A 359 -20.44 24.36 17.03
CA PRO A 359 -20.98 23.92 15.73
C PRO A 359 -19.97 23.90 14.57
N ASN A 360 -19.05 24.88 14.52
CA ASN A 360 -18.01 24.93 13.50
C ASN A 360 -17.00 23.78 13.64
N VAL A 361 -16.71 23.33 14.87
CA VAL A 361 -15.85 22.18 15.14
C VAL A 361 -16.54 20.90 14.65
N VAL A 362 -17.81 20.70 15.02
CA VAL A 362 -18.59 19.53 14.57
C VAL A 362 -18.64 19.47 13.04
N GLN A 363 -18.90 20.60 12.37
CA GLN A 363 -18.90 20.65 10.90
C GLN A 363 -17.55 20.28 10.29
N GLY A 364 -16.44 20.84 10.80
CA GLY A 364 -15.10 20.49 10.33
C GLY A 364 -14.82 19.00 10.50
N ILE A 365 -15.15 18.43 11.67
CA ILE A 365 -14.95 17.02 11.95
C ILE A 365 -15.81 16.13 11.05
N LEU A 366 -17.07 16.47 10.79
CA LEU A 366 -17.91 15.73 9.84
C LEU A 366 -17.33 15.75 8.43
N HIS A 367 -16.75 16.86 7.99
CA HIS A 367 -16.05 16.92 6.71
C HIS A 367 -14.83 15.99 6.69
N VAL A 368 -14.03 15.94 7.77
CA VAL A 368 -12.92 14.98 7.87
C VAL A 368 -13.43 13.54 7.85
N LEU A 369 -14.42 13.19 8.68
CA LEU A 369 -15.01 11.85 8.72
C LEU A 369 -15.53 11.41 7.34
N ASN A 370 -16.18 12.31 6.60
CA ASN A 370 -16.65 12.04 5.25
C ASN A 370 -15.47 11.86 4.26
N ALA A 371 -14.41 12.66 4.37
CA ALA A 371 -13.20 12.51 3.55
C ALA A 371 -12.38 11.24 3.86
N TYR A 372 -12.64 10.60 5.00
CA TYR A 372 -12.12 9.28 5.36
C TYR A 372 -13.17 8.17 5.14
N GLU A 373 -14.30 8.51 4.51
CA GLU A 373 -15.38 7.59 4.14
C GLU A 373 -16.00 6.86 5.34
N LEU A 374 -15.90 7.41 6.56
CA LEU A 374 -16.50 6.81 7.77
C LEU A 374 -17.99 7.15 7.93
N ILE A 375 -18.45 8.19 7.25
CA ILE A 375 -19.85 8.60 7.23
C ILE A 375 -20.30 8.86 5.79
N THR A 376 -21.61 8.85 5.58
CA THR A 376 -22.25 9.25 4.33
C THR A 376 -23.25 10.37 4.57
N LEU A 377 -23.34 11.30 3.63
CA LEU A 377 -24.36 12.36 3.62
C LEU A 377 -25.58 11.86 2.84
N ARG A 378 -26.76 11.97 3.43
CA ARG A 378 -28.04 11.73 2.77
C ARG A 378 -28.80 13.04 2.64
N VAL A 379 -29.39 13.23 1.47
CA VAL A 379 -30.37 14.29 1.25
C VAL A 379 -31.71 13.78 1.79
N PRO A 380 -32.47 14.56 2.57
CA PRO A 380 -33.82 14.19 2.96
C PRO A 380 -34.64 13.89 1.71
N ASP A 381 -35.27 12.72 1.64
CA ASP A 381 -36.10 12.35 0.50
C ASP A 381 -37.31 13.30 0.49
N HIS A 382 -37.39 14.20 -0.49
CA HIS A 382 -38.59 15.00 -0.73
C HIS A 382 -39.61 14.12 -1.47
N ARG A 383 -40.16 13.11 -0.78
CA ARG A 383 -41.36 12.42 -1.26
C ARG A 383 -42.39 12.36 -0.13
N GLU A 384 -43.60 12.68 -0.53
CA GLU A 384 -44.86 12.73 0.24
C GLU A 384 -45.12 14.04 0.99
N ASN A 385 -45.65 15.02 0.25
CA ASN A 385 -46.73 15.91 0.73
C ASN A 385 -47.50 16.56 -0.45
N ASP A 386 -47.76 15.78 -1.52
CA ASP A 386 -48.74 16.14 -2.55
C ASP A 386 -49.96 15.20 -2.45
N HIS A 387 -50.61 15.22 -1.28
CA HIS A 387 -51.98 14.77 -1.12
C HIS A 387 -52.65 15.61 -0.03
N GLU A 388 -53.21 16.75 -0.43
CA GLU A 388 -54.46 17.28 0.12
C GLU A 388 -55.19 18.13 -0.95
#